data_AF-A0A1C7MEY6-F1
#
_entry.id   AF-A0A1C7MEY6-F1
#
_cell.length_a   1.000
_cell.length_b   1.000
_cell.length_c   1.000
_cell.angle_alpha   90.00
_cell.angle_beta   90.00
_cell.angle_gamma   90.00
#
_symmetry.space_group_name_H-M   'P 1'
#
loop_
_entity.id
_entity.type
_entity.pdbx_description
1 polymer ?
#
loop_
_entity_poly.entity_id
_entity_poly.type
_entity_poly.pdbx_seq_one_letter_code
_entity_poly.pdbx_strand_id
1 'polypeptide(L)' 'MIIKPNHVPNIASRNVSQINPLHPGCFVIMKNKKCMYIGEILDLYKKVSRRHGSVKEVASYSGLSYFSLRVFLPLTV' A
#
# COMPACT_ATOMS: atom_id res chain seq x y z
N MET A 1 14.20 11.99 20.11
CA MET A 1 12.90 12.70 20.11
C MET A 1 11.83 11.71 19.69
N ILE A 2 10.96 11.28 20.62
CA ILE A 2 9.89 10.32 20.31
C ILE A 2 8.67 11.13 19.85
N ILE A 3 8.41 11.13 18.54
CA ILE A 3 7.25 11.80 17.96
C ILE A 3 6.02 10.96 18.31
N LYS A 4 5.03 11.55 19.00
CA LYS A 4 3.76 10.87 19.30
C LYS A 4 3.08 10.46 17.98
N PRO A 5 2.42 9.30 17.88
CA PRO A 5 1.81 8.82 16.64
C PRO A 5 0.89 9.85 15.96
N ASN A 6 0.20 10.67 16.75
CA ASN A 6 -0.72 11.71 16.26
C ASN A 6 -0.02 12.96 15.68
N HIS A 7 1.31 13.05 15.77
CA HIS A 7 2.10 14.15 15.21
C HIS A 7 2.86 13.77 13.93
N VAL A 8 2.78 12.51 13.49
CA VAL A 8 3.36 12.11 12.20
C VAL A 8 2.32 12.39 11.11
N PRO A 9 2.55 13.39 10.24
CA PRO A 9 1.62 13.67 9.15
C PRO A 9 1.45 12.43 8.27
N ASN A 10 0.25 12.24 7.74
CA ASN A 10 -0.08 11.15 6.81
C ASN A 10 0.01 9.72 7.37
N ILE A 11 0.18 9.52 8.68
CA ILE A 11 0.17 8.16 9.26
C ILE A 11 -1.20 7.49 9.09
N ALA A 12 -2.28 8.26 9.26
CA ALA A 12 -3.65 7.80 9.05
C ALA A 12 -3.92 7.44 7.58
N SER A 13 -3.28 8.15 6.64
CA SER A 13 -3.38 7.86 5.21
C SER A 13 -2.36 6.83 4.72
N ARG A 14 -1.53 6.28 5.61
CA ARG A 14 -0.40 5.38 5.28
C ARG A 14 0.53 5.98 4.22
N ASN A 15 0.71 7.30 4.28
CA ASN A 15 1.44 8.10 3.30
C ASN A 15 0.89 8.04 1.86
N VAL A 16 -0.36 7.62 1.66
CA VAL A 16 -1.03 7.66 0.36
C VAL A 16 -1.79 8.98 0.24
N SER A 17 -1.41 9.82 -0.73
CA SER A 17 -2.01 11.14 -0.97
C SER A 17 -1.90 11.55 -2.43
N GLN A 18 -2.40 12.74 -2.79
CA GLN A 18 -2.19 13.30 -4.14
C GLN A 18 -0.72 13.57 -4.46
N ILE A 19 0.09 13.88 -3.43
CA ILE A 19 1.52 14.15 -3.59
C ILE A 19 2.31 12.84 -3.66
N ASN A 20 1.86 11.83 -2.90
CA ASN A 20 2.46 10.50 -2.84
C ASN A 20 1.42 9.44 -3.24
N PRO A 21 1.06 9.32 -4.53
CA PRO A 21 0.12 8.31 -4.99
C PRO A 21 0.78 6.93 -4.99
N LEU A 22 -0.04 5.88 -4.84
CA LEU A 22 0.40 4.51 -5.10
C LEU A 22 0.30 4.21 -6.60
N HIS A 23 1.34 3.62 -7.17
CA HIS A 23 1.35 3.14 -8.55
C HIS A 23 2.18 1.84 -8.63
N PRO A 24 2.11 1.06 -9.72
CA PRO A 24 3.02 -0.05 -9.95
C PRO A 24 4.49 0.41 -9.85
N GLY A 25 5.34 -0.41 -9.25
CA GLY A 25 6.74 -0.09 -8.93
C GLY A 25 6.95 0.60 -7.56
N CYS A 26 5.89 1.06 -6.88
CA CYS A 26 6.03 1.53 -5.50
C CYS A 26 6.40 0.38 -4.56
N PHE A 27 7.24 0.68 -3.57
CA PHE A 27 7.56 -0.25 -2.48
C PHE A 27 6.62 -0.02 -1.29
N VAL A 28 6.12 -1.10 -0.71
CA VAL A 28 5.20 -1.09 0.42
C VAL A 28 5.68 -1.98 1.54
N ILE A 29 5.42 -1.53 2.77
CA ILE A 29 5.50 -2.34 3.98
C ILE A 29 4.08 -2.78 4.31
N MET A 30 3.83 -4.08 4.24
CA MET A 30 2.52 -4.67 4.51
C MET A 30 2.57 -5.51 5.77
N LYS A 31 1.52 -5.39 6.58
CA LYS A 31 1.35 -6.16 7.81
C LYS A 31 -0.03 -6.80 7.80
N ASN A 32 -0.07 -8.12 7.97
CA ASN A 32 -1.29 -8.84 8.29
C ASN A 32 -1.19 -9.42 9.72
N LYS A 33 -2.17 -10.23 10.15
CA LYS A 33 -2.19 -10.81 11.51
C LYS A 33 -1.01 -11.76 11.80
N LYS A 34 -0.40 -12.35 10.76
CA LYS A 34 0.62 -13.39 10.89
C LYS A 34 2.02 -12.89 10.55
N CYS A 35 2.13 -12.02 9.55
CA CYS A 35 3.41 -11.66 8.94
C CYS A 35 3.46 -10.18 8.58
N MET A 36 4.69 -9.68 8.54
CA MET A 36 5.05 -8.39 7.96
C MET A 36 5.99 -8.66 6.79
N TYR A 37 5.78 -7.99 5.67
CA TYR A 37 6.56 -8.17 4.47
C TYR A 37 6.81 -6.83 3.77
N ILE A 38 7.95 -6.75 3.11
CA ILE A 38 8.28 -5.68 2.16
C ILE A 38 7.98 -6.22 0.77
N GLY A 39 7.36 -5.40 -0.08
CA GLY A 39 7.08 -5.80 -1.45
C GLY A 39 7.01 -4.63 -2.41
N GLU A 40 7.00 -4.95 -3.69
CA GLU A 40 6.80 -4.03 -4.80
C GLU A 40 5.38 -4.22 -5.37
N ILE A 41 4.67 -3.12 -5.63
CA ILE A 41 3.36 -3.14 -6.26
C ILE A 41 3.50 -3.52 -7.73
N LEU A 42 2.81 -4.58 -8.15
CA LEU A 42 2.73 -4.99 -9.55
C LEU A 42 1.49 -4.42 -10.23
N ASP A 43 0.36 -4.36 -9.53
CA ASP A 43 -0.90 -3.83 -10.05
C ASP A 43 -1.84 -3.41 -8.90
N LEU A 44 -2.76 -2.50 -9.20
CA LEU A 44 -3.71 -1.88 -8.27
C LEU A 44 -5.12 -2.08 -8.77
N TYR A 45 -6.04 -2.50 -7.90
CA TYR A 45 -7.41 -2.78 -8.32
C TYR A 45 -8.45 -2.00 -7.52
N LYS A 46 -9.40 -1.39 -8.22
CA LYS A 46 -10.63 -0.83 -7.64
C LYS A 46 -11.84 -1.67 -8.02
N LYS A 47 -12.80 -1.76 -7.11
CA LYS A 47 -14.08 -2.44 -7.36
C LYS A 47 -14.93 -1.54 -8.24
N VAL A 48 -15.37 -2.08 -9.38
CA VAL A 48 -16.33 -1.46 -10.28
C VAL A 48 -17.52 -2.42 -10.36
N SER A 49 -18.58 -2.11 -9.60
CA SER A 49 -19.75 -2.99 -9.43
C SER A 49 -19.37 -4.39 -8.90
N ARG A 50 -19.53 -5.45 -9.70
CA ARG A 50 -19.18 -6.84 -9.35
C ARG A 50 -17.80 -7.28 -9.87
N ARG A 51 -17.07 -6.38 -10.53
CA ARG A 51 -15.74 -6.67 -11.11
C ARG A 51 -14.67 -5.77 -10.49
N HIS A 52 -13.41 -6.08 -10.78
CA HIS A 52 -12.28 -5.31 -10.32
C HIS A 52 -11.43 -4.89 -11.52
N GLY A 53 -11.20 -3.60 -11.64
CA GLY A 53 -10.43 -3.01 -12.73
C GLY A 53 -9.05 -2.56 -12.25
N SER A 54 -8.03 -2.83 -13.06
CA SER A 54 -6.69 -2.28 -12.85
C SER A 54 -6.73 -0.76 -12.99
N VAL A 55 -5.96 -0.07 -12.15
CA VAL A 55 -5.81 1.39 -12.18
C VAL A 55 -4.33 1.74 -12.18
N LYS A 56 -3.98 2.79 -12.94
CA LYS A 56 -2.58 3.23 -13.08
C LYS A 56 -1.99 3.77 -11.78
N GLU A 57 -2.80 4.50 -11.01
CA GLU A 57 -2.39 5.07 -9.74
C GLU A 57 -3.57 5.30 -8.80
N VAL A 58 -3.29 5.48 -7.51
CA VAL A 58 -4.28 5.82 -6.49
C VAL A 58 -3.74 6.82 -5.48
N ALA A 59 -4.35 8.00 -5.44
CA ALA A 59 -4.05 9.07 -4.48
C ALA A 59 -4.72 8.91 -3.10
N SER A 60 -5.50 7.85 -2.91
CA SER A 60 -6.14 7.50 -1.63
C SER A 60 -6.37 6.00 -1.57
N TYR A 61 -6.09 5.37 -0.42
CA TYR A 61 -6.38 3.95 -0.25
C TYR A 61 -7.91 3.65 -0.22
N SER A 62 -8.76 4.69 -0.11
CA SER A 62 -10.21 4.54 -0.14
C SER A 62 -10.70 4.01 -1.49
N GLY A 63 -11.57 3.01 -1.46
CA GLY A 63 -12.12 2.35 -2.65
C GLY A 63 -11.17 1.39 -3.37
N LEU A 64 -9.92 1.27 -2.90
CA LEU A 64 -9.05 0.22 -3.36
C LEU A 64 -9.51 -1.13 -2.80
N SER A 65 -9.52 -2.15 -3.65
CA SER A 65 -9.91 -3.51 -3.28
C SER A 65 -8.71 -4.37 -2.92
N TYR A 66 -7.72 -4.42 -3.79
CA TYR A 66 -6.53 -5.27 -3.61
C TYR A 66 -5.33 -4.72 -4.39
N PHE A 67 -4.17 -5.25 -4.01
CA PHE A 67 -2.88 -5.04 -4.66
C PHE A 67 -2.34 -6.39 -5.10
N SER A 68 -1.73 -6.45 -6.29
CA SER A 68 -0.79 -7.52 -6.62
C SER A 68 0.60 -7.11 -6.13
N LEU A 69 1.27 -7.96 -5.36
CA LEU A 69 2.57 -7.65 -4.74
C LEU A 69 3.60 -8.71 -5.09
N ARG A 70 4.80 -8.26 -5.50
CA ARG A 70 6.02 -9.07 -5.45
C ARG A 70 6.58 -8.93 -4.03
N VAL A 71 6.61 -10.03 -3.28
CA VAL A 71 7.07 -10.02 -1.89
C VAL A 71 8.54 -10.36 -1.80
N PHE A 72 9.30 -9.56 -1.04
CA PHE A 72 10.68 -9.84 -0.68
C PHE A 72 10.71 -10.52 0.69
N LEU A 73 11.04 -11.81 0.70
CA LEU A 73 11.17 -12.56 1.94
C LEU A 73 12.57 -12.36 2.54
N PRO A 74 12.70 -12.34 3.87
CA PRO A 74 14.00 -12.32 4.51
C PRO A 74 14.79 -13.56 4.08
N LEU A 75 16.09 -13.38 3.83
CA LEU A 75 16.99 -14.50 3.66
C LEU A 75 16.99 -15.27 4.99
N THR A 76 16.62 -16.55 4.95
CA THR A 76 16.77 -17.44 6.10
C THR A 76 18.27 -17.56 6.39
N VAL A 77 18.67 -17.10 7.58
CA VAL A 77 20.00 -17.33 8.16
C VAL A 77 19.94 -18.60 9.00
#